data_AF-A0A8T5CU43-F1
#
_entry.id   AF-A0A8T5CU43-F1
#
_cell.length_a   1.000
_cell.length_b   1.000
_cell.length_c   1.000
_cell.angle_alpha   90.00
_cell.angle_beta   90.00
_cell.angle_gamma   90.00
#
_symmetry.space_group_name_H-M   'P 1'
#
loop_
_entity.id
_entity.type
_entity.pdbx_description
1 polymer ?
#
loop_
_entity_poly.entity_id
_entity_poly.type
_entity_poly.pdbx_seq_one_letter_code
_entity_poly.pdbx_strand_id
1 'polypeptide(L)'
;MTERTDDVETQNEDETEHEERVYSPDGGVVASTPAASTPTEAGQQLTIGGDPSQEELEPRTKRARTEEMDVSLLQKGGIYEVQSESGNIYEVDVASETCTCPDFSKRDPSGGCKHLRRTDLEIRSGNVPRPDGRLPETMDVVEQLSTEIRELEQEIEERVEQRRKLETTVGVLKEFSIE
;
A
#
# COMPACT_ATOMS: atom_id res chain seq x y z
N MET A 1 70.79 -51.82 2.82
CA MET A 1 69.75 -52.36 1.93
C MET A 1 68.93 -51.15 1.51
N THR A 2 69.26 -50.53 0.36
CA THR A 2 68.81 -50.91 -1.01
C THR A 2 67.32 -50.61 -1.20
N GLU A 3 66.81 -49.88 -2.20
CA GLU A 3 67.33 -49.17 -3.40
C GLU A 3 66.40 -47.93 -3.63
N ARG A 4 66.72 -46.84 -4.37
CA ARG A 4 66.66 -46.69 -5.85
C ARG A 4 65.34 -47.27 -6.43
N THR A 5 64.52 -46.59 -7.24
CA THR A 5 64.70 -45.64 -8.37
C THR A 5 63.38 -44.85 -8.57
N ASP A 6 63.41 -43.54 -8.85
CA ASP A 6 63.36 -42.88 -10.19
C ASP A 6 61.99 -42.82 -10.90
N ASP A 7 61.81 -41.69 -11.57
CA ASP A 7 60.69 -41.11 -12.32
C ASP A 7 60.05 -41.97 -13.44
N VAL A 8 58.79 -41.64 -13.80
CA VAL A 8 58.30 -41.71 -15.20
C VAL A 8 57.44 -40.50 -15.55
N GLU A 9 57.80 -39.88 -16.68
CA GLU A 9 57.24 -38.71 -17.37
C GLU A 9 55.93 -38.93 -18.15
N THR A 10 55.06 -37.89 -18.18
CA THR A 10 54.34 -37.37 -19.39
C THR A 10 53.29 -38.28 -20.10
N GLN A 11 52.44 -37.89 -21.08
CA GLN A 11 52.26 -36.69 -21.95
C GLN A 11 50.76 -36.32 -22.08
N ASN A 12 50.47 -35.02 -22.33
CA ASN A 12 49.64 -34.37 -23.39
C ASN A 12 48.48 -35.16 -24.05
N GLU A 13 47.33 -34.56 -24.40
CA GLU A 13 47.05 -33.57 -25.47
C GLU A 13 45.81 -32.69 -25.08
N ASP A 14 45.82 -31.36 -25.26
CA ASP A 14 45.27 -30.56 -26.41
C ASP A 14 43.72 -30.39 -26.33
N GLU A 15 43.01 -29.27 -26.56
CA GLU A 15 43.19 -27.93 -27.18
C GLU A 15 42.44 -26.88 -26.28
N THR A 16 42.98 -25.70 -25.90
CA THR A 16 42.81 -24.34 -26.52
C THR A 16 41.34 -23.90 -26.81
N GLU A 17 40.89 -22.63 -26.72
CA GLU A 17 41.53 -21.30 -26.84
C GLU A 17 40.95 -20.24 -25.87
N HIS A 18 41.78 -19.25 -25.52
CA HIS A 18 41.39 -17.93 -24.97
C HIS A 18 41.30 -16.92 -26.12
N GLU A 19 40.47 -15.87 -26.01
CA GLU A 19 40.83 -14.47 -26.39
C GLU A 19 39.64 -13.55 -26.06
N GLU A 20 39.71 -12.23 -25.92
CA GLU A 20 40.61 -11.25 -25.32
C GLU A 20 39.81 -9.92 -25.39
N ARG A 21 40.19 -8.94 -24.58
CA ARG A 21 39.55 -7.62 -24.51
C ARG A 21 40.38 -6.59 -25.27
N VAL A 22 39.89 -6.08 -26.40
CA VAL A 22 40.49 -4.94 -27.10
C VAL A 22 39.59 -3.70 -27.05
N TYR A 23 40.19 -2.56 -26.73
CA TYR A 23 39.59 -1.22 -26.75
C TYR A 23 40.14 -0.47 -27.97
N SER A 24 39.36 0.37 -28.65
CA SER A 24 39.83 1.15 -29.82
C SER A 24 39.48 2.64 -29.70
N PRO A 25 40.43 3.56 -29.99
CA PRO A 25 40.21 5.01 -29.92
C PRO A 25 39.98 5.69 -31.29
N ASP A 26 39.38 6.88 -31.24
CA ASP A 26 39.48 8.06 -32.11
C ASP A 26 39.53 7.97 -33.66
N GLY A 27 38.60 8.69 -34.31
CA GLY A 27 38.66 9.09 -35.73
C GLY A 27 37.50 10.00 -36.17
N GLY A 28 37.77 11.25 -36.54
CA GLY A 28 36.76 12.23 -37.04
C GLY A 28 36.33 12.01 -38.50
N VAL A 29 35.65 12.91 -39.22
CA VAL A 29 35.45 14.38 -39.09
C VAL A 29 34.24 14.83 -39.95
N VAL A 30 33.70 16.06 -39.76
CA VAL A 30 33.45 17.08 -40.82
C VAL A 30 33.00 18.43 -40.24
N ALA A 31 33.28 19.52 -40.99
CA ALA A 31 32.85 20.90 -40.74
C ALA A 31 32.84 21.67 -42.11
N SER A 32 32.46 22.96 -42.28
CA SER A 32 32.18 24.02 -41.29
C SER A 32 31.43 25.22 -41.91
N THR A 33 30.38 25.75 -41.23
CA THR A 33 30.07 27.22 -41.10
C THR A 33 29.66 28.02 -42.39
N PRO A 34 29.20 29.32 -42.35
CA PRO A 34 29.34 30.31 -41.26
C PRO A 34 28.23 31.37 -40.94
N ALA A 35 28.30 31.80 -39.66
CA ALA A 35 28.27 33.16 -39.10
C ALA A 35 27.08 34.16 -39.23
N ALA A 36 26.60 34.64 -38.06
CA ALA A 36 26.50 36.07 -37.70
C ALA A 36 26.46 36.25 -36.16
N SER A 37 27.01 37.36 -35.64
CA SER A 37 27.12 37.69 -34.19
C SER A 37 25.97 38.60 -33.71
N THR A 38 25.50 38.61 -32.45
CA THR A 38 26.00 39.40 -31.27
C THR A 38 25.08 39.16 -30.02
N PRO A 39 25.39 39.65 -28.80
CA PRO A 39 24.95 39.03 -27.52
C PRO A 39 23.78 39.74 -26.78
N THR A 40 23.61 39.43 -25.47
CA THR A 40 22.60 39.90 -24.48
C THR A 40 21.36 38.98 -24.46
N GLU A 41 20.75 38.57 -23.35
CA GLU A 41 20.70 39.11 -21.97
C GLU A 41 20.65 38.00 -20.89
N ALA A 42 20.81 38.37 -19.61
CA ALA A 42 20.71 37.45 -18.49
C ALA A 42 19.26 37.00 -18.23
N GLY A 43 19.05 35.68 -18.18
CA GLY A 43 17.76 35.06 -17.86
C GLY A 43 17.98 33.70 -17.20
N GLN A 44 18.52 33.71 -15.97
CA GLN A 44 18.53 32.52 -15.12
C GLN A 44 17.09 32.20 -14.73
N GLN A 45 16.37 31.50 -15.62
CA GLN A 45 15.08 30.95 -15.28
C GLN A 45 15.31 29.81 -14.30
N LEU A 46 15.18 30.13 -13.01
CA LEU A 46 15.19 29.13 -11.94
C LEU A 46 14.20 28.04 -12.36
N THR A 47 14.70 26.83 -12.50
CA THR A 47 13.85 25.64 -12.55
C THR A 47 13.24 25.50 -11.17
N ILE A 48 12.09 26.15 -10.96
CA ILE A 48 11.22 25.89 -9.82
C ILE A 48 11.01 24.38 -9.80
N GLY A 49 11.45 23.75 -8.72
CA GLY A 49 11.34 22.30 -8.56
C GLY A 49 9.89 21.91 -8.77
N GLY A 50 9.64 21.05 -9.75
CA GLY A 50 8.29 20.71 -10.17
C GLY A 50 7.50 20.16 -8.99
N ASP A 51 6.43 20.87 -8.62
CA ASP A 51 5.35 20.31 -7.82
C ASP A 51 4.94 18.98 -8.47
N PRO A 52 5.01 17.83 -7.78
CA PRO A 52 4.67 16.55 -8.37
C PRO A 52 3.24 16.63 -8.86
N SER A 53 3.06 16.53 -10.19
CA SER A 53 1.78 16.76 -10.82
C SER A 53 0.69 15.94 -10.13
N GLN A 54 -0.47 16.55 -9.93
CA GLN A 54 -1.59 15.91 -9.21
C GLN A 54 -1.96 14.55 -9.83
N GLU A 55 -1.70 14.39 -11.13
CA GLU A 55 -1.75 13.15 -11.91
C GLU A 55 -0.88 11.98 -11.40
N GLU A 56 0.19 12.18 -10.63
CA GLU A 56 0.94 11.08 -9.99
C GLU A 56 0.42 10.74 -8.58
N LEU A 57 -0.30 11.69 -7.96
CA LEU A 57 -0.89 11.54 -6.63
C LEU A 57 -2.23 10.77 -6.70
N GLU A 58 -3.01 10.95 -7.75
CA GLU A 58 -4.27 10.22 -7.99
C GLU A 58 -4.08 8.70 -8.16
N PRO A 59 -3.18 8.19 -9.04
CA PRO A 59 -2.90 6.76 -9.18
C PRO A 59 -2.39 6.13 -7.88
N ARG A 60 -1.55 6.83 -7.10
CA ARG A 60 -1.10 6.34 -5.79
C ARG A 60 -2.25 6.24 -4.79
N THR A 61 -3.15 7.22 -4.78
CA THR A 61 -4.35 7.19 -3.92
C THR A 61 -5.31 6.07 -4.34
N LYS A 62 -5.40 5.77 -5.64
CA LYS A 62 -6.15 4.60 -6.15
C LYS A 62 -5.51 3.28 -5.70
N ARG A 63 -4.19 3.09 -5.90
CA ARG A 63 -3.46 1.89 -5.47
C ARG A 63 -3.53 1.67 -3.96
N ALA A 64 -3.39 2.75 -3.17
CA ALA A 64 -3.54 2.73 -1.72
C ALA A 64 -4.97 2.42 -1.23
N ARG A 65 -5.96 2.29 -2.14
CA ARG A 65 -7.31 1.77 -1.85
C ARG A 65 -7.52 0.35 -2.38
N THR A 66 -6.94 0.01 -3.53
CA THR A 66 -7.23 -1.23 -4.26
C THR A 66 -6.27 -2.38 -4.01
N GLU A 67 -5.03 -2.12 -3.58
CA GLU A 67 -4.07 -3.18 -3.26
C GLU A 67 -4.31 -3.70 -1.85
N GLU A 68 -4.24 -5.03 -1.69
CA GLU A 68 -4.31 -5.70 -0.39
C GLU A 68 -3.15 -5.24 0.50
N MET A 69 -3.49 -4.63 1.63
CA MET A 69 -2.52 -4.06 2.57
C MET A 69 -3.12 -4.15 3.97
N ASP A 70 -2.49 -4.88 4.87
CA ASP A 70 -2.86 -4.89 6.29
C ASP A 70 -2.11 -3.78 7.02
N VAL A 71 -2.78 -3.14 7.98
CA VAL A 71 -2.26 -2.02 8.76
C VAL A 71 -2.53 -2.26 10.23
N SER A 72 -1.49 -2.19 11.06
CA SER A 72 -1.62 -2.33 12.51
C SER A 72 -0.88 -1.20 13.23
N LEU A 73 -1.35 -0.82 14.43
CA LEU A 73 -0.64 0.14 15.27
C LEU A 73 0.52 -0.59 15.98
N LEU A 74 1.76 -0.33 15.55
CA LEU A 74 2.96 -0.92 16.13
C LEU A 74 3.32 -0.25 17.46
N GLN A 75 3.25 1.08 17.54
CA GLN A 75 3.57 1.84 18.74
C GLN A 75 2.67 3.07 18.93
N LYS A 76 2.18 3.25 20.17
CA LYS A 76 1.51 4.48 20.59
C LYS A 76 2.42 5.68 20.38
N GLY A 77 1.87 6.75 19.79
CA GLY A 77 2.63 7.86 19.22
C GLY A 77 2.46 7.98 17.70
N GLY A 78 1.91 6.96 17.05
CA GLY A 78 1.58 7.00 15.62
C GLY A 78 2.53 6.23 14.70
N ILE A 79 3.25 5.24 15.23
CA ILE A 79 4.02 4.30 14.40
C ILE A 79 3.10 3.12 14.05
N TYR A 80 2.88 2.94 12.75
CA TYR A 80 2.07 1.87 12.19
C TYR A 80 2.95 0.91 11.40
N GLU A 81 2.64 -0.37 11.49
CA GLU A 81 3.17 -1.39 10.60
C GLU A 81 2.20 -1.55 9.42
N VAL A 82 2.74 -1.67 8.20
CA VAL A 82 1.98 -1.90 6.97
C VAL A 82 2.54 -3.11 6.24
N GLN A 83 1.80 -4.22 6.26
CA GLN A 83 2.09 -5.38 5.43
C GLN A 83 1.50 -5.17 4.05
N SER A 84 2.35 -5.16 3.03
CA SER A 84 1.92 -5.03 1.63
C SER A 84 1.54 -6.38 1.01
N GLU A 85 0.72 -6.36 -0.05
CA GLU A 85 0.39 -7.51 -0.92
C GLU A 85 1.58 -8.42 -1.28
N SER A 86 2.77 -7.83 -1.43
CA SER A 86 4.03 -8.55 -1.72
C SER A 86 4.67 -9.25 -0.51
N GLY A 87 4.01 -9.29 0.64
CA GLY A 87 4.52 -9.81 1.92
C GLY A 87 5.55 -8.91 2.62
N ASN A 88 6.02 -7.84 1.98
CA ASN A 88 6.95 -6.89 2.59
C ASN A 88 6.24 -6.02 3.63
N ILE A 89 6.91 -5.83 4.76
CA ILE A 89 6.46 -5.01 5.89
C ILE A 89 7.21 -3.67 5.89
N TYR A 90 6.49 -2.58 6.12
CA TYR A 90 7.05 -1.23 6.24
C TYR A 90 6.49 -0.52 7.48
N GLU A 91 7.32 0.30 8.10
CA GLU A 91 6.89 1.20 9.17
C GLU A 91 6.46 2.54 8.57
N VAL A 92 5.41 3.12 9.13
CA VAL A 92 4.84 4.42 8.79
C VAL A 92 4.70 5.23 10.07
N ASP A 93 5.38 6.36 10.14
CA ASP A 93 5.20 7.35 11.20
C ASP A 93 4.27 8.46 10.68
N VAL A 94 3.04 8.49 11.18
CA VAL A 94 2.06 9.51 10.77
C VAL A 94 2.27 10.87 11.44
N ALA A 95 3.12 10.96 12.46
CA ALA A 95 3.44 12.22 13.13
C ALA A 95 4.60 12.95 12.44
N SER A 96 5.56 12.21 11.85
CA SER A 96 6.61 12.77 10.98
C SER A 96 6.28 12.69 9.48
N GLU A 97 5.15 12.08 9.10
CA GLU A 97 4.74 11.80 7.72
C GLU A 97 5.76 10.96 6.92
N THR A 98 6.52 10.09 7.60
CA THR A 98 7.58 9.27 6.99
C THR A 98 7.19 7.79 6.83
N CYS A 99 7.89 7.09 5.94
CA CYS A 99 7.72 5.65 5.74
C CYS A 99 9.04 4.97 5.32
N THR A 100 9.31 3.77 5.84
CA THR A 100 10.54 3.02 5.53
C THR A 100 10.55 2.37 4.13
N CYS A 101 9.50 2.53 3.34
CA CYS A 101 9.40 1.89 2.02
C CYS A 101 10.29 2.55 0.94
N PRO A 102 10.82 1.78 -0.04
CA PRO A 102 11.69 2.31 -1.09
C PRO A 102 11.07 3.34 -2.05
N ASP A 103 9.73 3.50 -2.07
CA ASP A 103 9.05 4.53 -2.88
C ASP A 103 9.03 5.89 -2.15
N PHE A 104 9.11 5.90 -0.81
CA PHE A 104 9.16 7.13 -0.01
C PHE A 104 10.50 7.84 -0.19
N SER A 105 11.63 7.15 0.02
CA SER A 105 12.98 7.73 -0.12
C SER A 105 13.32 8.26 -1.53
N LYS A 106 12.50 7.95 -2.54
CA LYS A 106 12.65 8.44 -3.93
C LYS A 106 11.79 9.67 -4.23
N ARG A 107 10.87 10.06 -3.33
CA ARG A 107 9.72 10.95 -3.61
C ARG A 107 9.34 11.88 -2.45
N ASP A 108 10.01 11.75 -1.32
CA ASP A 108 10.09 12.75 -0.25
C ASP A 108 10.62 14.08 -0.84
N PRO A 109 10.02 15.26 -0.57
CA PRO A 109 8.95 15.51 0.41
C PRO A 109 7.51 15.54 -0.14
N SER A 110 7.28 15.57 -1.46
CA SER A 110 5.98 16.01 -2.00
C SER A 110 5.11 14.90 -2.64
N GLY A 111 5.67 13.74 -2.98
CA GLY A 111 4.89 12.67 -3.64
C GLY A 111 4.06 11.80 -2.69
N GLY A 112 4.64 11.47 -1.53
CA GLY A 112 4.11 10.48 -0.58
C GLY A 112 4.07 9.05 -1.15
N CYS A 113 4.23 8.04 -0.29
CA CYS A 113 4.12 6.65 -0.72
C CYS A 113 2.67 6.12 -0.60
N LYS A 114 2.39 4.96 -1.20
CA LYS A 114 1.08 4.28 -1.03
C LYS A 114 0.78 3.89 0.42
N HIS A 115 1.81 3.59 1.22
CA HIS A 115 1.67 3.13 2.61
C HIS A 115 1.15 4.24 3.51
N LEU A 116 1.75 5.44 3.49
CA LEU A 116 1.24 6.64 4.17
C LEU A 116 -0.23 6.92 3.83
N ARG A 117 -0.59 6.87 2.54
CA ARG A 117 -1.97 7.08 2.08
C ARG A 117 -2.93 6.00 2.57
N ARG A 118 -2.52 4.73 2.59
CA ARG A 118 -3.31 3.61 3.14
C ARG A 118 -3.50 3.80 4.65
N THR A 119 -2.43 4.04 5.41
CA THR A 119 -2.48 4.24 6.86
C THR A 119 -3.41 5.39 7.25
N ASP A 120 -3.32 6.55 6.60
CA ASP A 120 -4.24 7.67 6.82
C ASP A 120 -5.70 7.30 6.51
N LEU A 121 -5.96 6.54 5.43
CA LEU A 121 -7.31 6.06 5.12
C LEU A 121 -7.84 5.09 6.19
N GLU A 122 -7.03 4.16 6.70
CA GLU A 122 -7.47 3.22 7.74
C GLU A 122 -7.73 3.95 9.08
N ILE A 123 -6.89 4.92 9.45
CA ILE A 123 -7.08 5.75 10.66
C ILE A 123 -8.36 6.57 10.54
N ARG A 124 -8.59 7.24 9.40
CA ARG A 124 -9.79 8.06 9.17
C ARG A 124 -11.08 7.23 9.04
N SER A 125 -10.97 6.00 8.57
CA SER A 125 -12.09 5.04 8.54
C SER A 125 -12.36 4.40 9.90
N GLY A 126 -11.41 4.48 10.83
CA GLY A 126 -11.52 3.89 12.17
C GLY A 126 -11.25 2.39 12.23
N ASN A 127 -10.68 1.81 11.16
CA ASN A 127 -10.37 0.38 11.09
C ASN A 127 -9.16 0.00 11.97
N VAL A 128 -8.26 0.96 12.21
CA VAL A 128 -7.10 0.81 13.10
C VAL A 128 -7.19 1.76 14.29
N PRO A 129 -6.55 1.46 15.42
CA PRO A 129 -6.44 2.40 16.52
C PRO A 129 -5.82 3.74 16.08
N ARG A 130 -6.34 4.83 16.61
CA ARG A 130 -5.78 6.18 16.44
C ARG A 130 -4.36 6.25 17.06
N PRO A 131 -3.55 7.28 16.74
CA PRO A 131 -2.17 7.38 17.26
C PRO A 131 -2.02 7.39 18.79
N ASP A 132 -3.08 7.75 19.53
CA ASP A 132 -3.17 7.66 21.00
C ASP A 132 -3.42 6.24 21.54
N GLY A 133 -3.68 5.29 20.63
CA GLY A 133 -3.99 3.89 20.92
C GLY A 133 -5.45 3.63 21.28
N ARG A 134 -6.38 4.57 21.03
CA ARG A 134 -7.83 4.32 21.15
C ARG A 134 -8.44 3.91 19.81
N LEU A 135 -9.38 2.98 19.88
CA LEU A 135 -10.34 2.72 18.78
C LEU A 135 -11.33 3.91 18.67
N PRO A 136 -11.96 4.11 17.51
CA PRO A 136 -12.99 5.13 17.35
C PRO A 136 -14.22 4.84 18.21
N GLU A 137 -14.94 5.91 18.61
CA GLU A 137 -16.21 5.84 19.36
C GLU A 137 -17.35 5.20 18.54
N THR A 138 -17.14 4.90 17.26
CA THR A 138 -18.11 4.19 16.42
C THR A 138 -18.39 2.76 16.87
N MET A 139 -17.53 2.15 17.69
CA MET A 139 -17.84 0.86 18.33
C MET A 139 -19.06 0.95 19.26
N ASP A 140 -19.23 2.07 19.97
CA ASP A 140 -20.38 2.28 20.85
C ASP A 140 -21.70 2.32 20.05
N VAL A 141 -21.67 2.85 18.82
CA VAL A 141 -22.83 2.86 17.90
C VAL A 141 -23.21 1.44 17.47
N VAL A 142 -22.24 0.54 17.31
CA VAL A 142 -22.51 -0.88 16.98
C VAL A 142 -23.18 -1.58 18.16
N GLU A 143 -22.75 -1.34 19.40
CA GLU A 143 -23.41 -1.90 20.59
C GLU A 143 -24.82 -1.32 20.82
N GLN A 144 -25.01 -0.02 20.57
CA GLN A 144 -26.31 0.65 20.63
C GLN A 144 -27.29 0.02 19.63
N LEU A 145 -26.93 -0.04 18.34
CA LEU A 145 -27.76 -0.65 17.30
C LEU A 145 -28.02 -2.14 17.57
N SER A 146 -27.03 -2.88 18.10
CA SER A 146 -27.20 -4.28 18.50
C SER A 146 -28.19 -4.46 19.66
N THR A 147 -28.39 -3.44 20.48
CA THR A 147 -29.38 -3.42 21.57
C THR A 147 -30.76 -3.07 21.03
N GLU A 148 -30.88 -2.01 20.22
CA GLU A 148 -32.12 -1.62 19.55
C GLU A 148 -32.69 -2.76 18.67
N ILE A 149 -31.85 -3.51 17.96
CA ILE A 149 -32.26 -4.68 17.18
C ILE A 149 -32.94 -5.74 18.06
N ARG A 150 -32.38 -6.06 19.24
CA ARG A 150 -32.96 -7.06 20.15
C ARG A 150 -34.29 -6.60 20.75
N GLU A 151 -34.41 -5.31 21.07
CA GLU A 151 -35.67 -4.73 21.55
C GLU A 151 -36.75 -4.80 20.45
N LEU A 152 -36.40 -4.51 19.20
CA LEU A 152 -37.29 -4.66 18.05
C LEU A 152 -37.66 -6.13 17.78
N GLU A 153 -36.74 -7.08 17.93
CA GLU A 153 -37.01 -8.52 17.81
C GLU A 153 -38.03 -9.00 18.86
N GLN A 154 -37.89 -8.57 20.11
CA GLN A 154 -38.87 -8.88 21.17
C GLN A 154 -40.24 -8.25 20.87
N GLU A 155 -40.30 -6.97 20.49
CA GLU A 155 -41.54 -6.29 20.11
C GLU A 155 -42.21 -7.01 18.92
N ILE A 156 -41.44 -7.48 17.92
CA ILE A 156 -41.97 -8.27 16.80
C ILE A 156 -42.60 -9.58 17.29
N GLU A 157 -41.95 -10.32 18.19
CA GLU A 157 -42.49 -11.57 18.74
C GLU A 157 -43.79 -11.33 19.54
N GLU A 158 -43.82 -10.31 20.40
CA GLU A 158 -45.03 -9.92 21.12
C GLU A 158 -46.17 -9.52 20.18
N ARG A 159 -45.89 -8.78 19.09
CA ARG A 159 -46.89 -8.43 18.07
C ARG A 159 -47.38 -9.64 17.27
N VAL A 160 -46.53 -10.62 17.02
CA VAL A 160 -46.92 -11.88 16.35
C VAL A 160 -47.89 -12.67 17.22
N GLU A 161 -47.63 -12.81 18.53
CA GLU A 161 -48.54 -13.51 19.45
C GLU A 161 -49.85 -12.73 19.65
N GLN A 162 -49.80 -11.40 19.79
CA GLN A 162 -50.99 -10.55 19.81
C GLN A 162 -51.86 -10.77 18.56
N ARG A 163 -51.24 -10.82 17.37
CA ARG A 163 -51.96 -11.07 16.11
C ARG A 163 -52.57 -12.46 16.07
N ARG A 164 -51.83 -13.51 16.45
CA ARG A 164 -52.33 -14.90 16.54
C ARG A 164 -53.53 -15.03 17.48
N LYS A 165 -53.49 -14.37 18.64
CA LYS A 165 -54.61 -14.33 19.59
C LYS A 165 -55.82 -13.61 19.01
N LEU A 166 -55.62 -12.50 18.30
CA LEU A 166 -56.69 -11.77 17.62
C LEU A 166 -57.31 -12.60 16.48
N GLU A 167 -56.48 -13.23 15.64
CA GLU A 167 -56.91 -14.14 14.56
C GLU A 167 -57.78 -15.28 15.12
N THR A 168 -57.36 -15.90 16.23
CA THR A 168 -58.14 -16.93 16.93
C THR A 168 -59.49 -16.40 17.42
N THR A 169 -59.50 -15.21 18.02
CA THR A 169 -60.73 -14.57 18.54
C THR A 169 -61.70 -14.23 17.40
N VAL A 170 -61.19 -13.72 16.27
CA VAL A 170 -61.97 -13.43 15.07
C VAL A 170 -62.51 -14.72 14.43
N GLY A 171 -61.77 -15.83 14.50
CA GLY A 171 -62.25 -17.15 14.08
C GLY A 171 -63.49 -17.57 14.86
N VAL A 172 -63.40 -17.57 16.19
CA VAL A 172 -64.53 -17.91 17.09
C VAL A 172 -65.75 -17.01 16.84
N LEU A 173 -65.56 -15.69 16.72
CA LEU A 173 -66.67 -14.77 16.44
C LEU A 173 -67.37 -15.03 15.10
N LYS A 174 -66.63 -15.50 14.09
CA LYS A 174 -67.22 -15.89 12.79
C LYS A 174 -68.06 -17.15 12.91
N GLU A 175 -67.62 -18.16 13.65
CA GLU A 175 -68.40 -19.38 13.89
C GLU A 175 -69.74 -19.06 14.56
N PHE A 176 -69.75 -18.21 15.59
CA PHE A 176 -70.98 -17.76 16.26
C PHE A 176 -71.87 -16.79 15.43
N SER A 177 -71.40 -16.29 14.28
CA SER A 177 -72.16 -15.37 13.42
C SER A 177 -72.77 -16.06 12.19
N ILE A 178 -72.72 -17.39 12.13
CA ILE A 178 -73.24 -18.21 11.02
C ILE A 178 -74.55 -18.94 11.40
N GLU A 179 -74.96 -18.87 12.67
CA GLU A 179 -76.29 -19.25 13.18
C GLU A 179 -77.29 -18.08 13.20
#